data_AF-A0A7X6YRE0-F1
#
_entry.id   AF-A0A7X6YRE0-F1
#
_cell.length_a   1.000
_cell.length_b   1.000
_cell.length_c   1.000
_cell.angle_alpha   90.00
_cell.angle_beta   90.00
_cell.angle_gamma   90.00
#
_symmetry.space_group_name_H-M   'P 1'
#
loop_
_entity.id
_entity.type
_entity.pdbx_description
1 polymer ?
#
loop_
_entity_poly.entity_id
_entity_poly.type
_entity_poly.pdbx_seq_one_letter_code
_entity_poly.pdbx_strand_id
1 'polypeptide(L)'
;MQTQKESQISDEDIPVVINEILPNPSPNNKEWVELYNPSDKTIDLSGFIIDDILGSGASPYVIPTNTFIGAYGYLVFEFNSVFN
;
A
#
# COMPACT_ATOMS: atom_id res chain seq x y z
N MET A 1 32.44 13.32 -19.23
CA MET A 1 31.11 13.60 -18.65
C MET A 1 30.34 12.30 -18.68
N GLN A 2 30.28 11.59 -17.56
CA GLN A 2 29.43 10.40 -17.40
C GLN A 2 28.12 10.89 -16.77
N THR A 3 27.05 10.89 -17.55
CA THR A 3 25.71 11.17 -17.04
C THR A 3 25.26 9.96 -16.22
N GLN A 4 25.08 10.18 -14.93
CA GLN A 4 24.45 9.22 -14.05
C GLN A 4 23.01 9.03 -14.52
N LYS A 5 22.66 7.82 -14.96
CA LYS A 5 21.29 7.45 -15.28
C LYS A 5 20.58 7.30 -13.93
N GLU A 6 19.77 8.29 -13.57
CA GLU A 6 18.80 8.16 -12.49
C GLU A 6 18.03 6.85 -12.70
N SER A 7 17.98 6.01 -11.66
CA SER A 7 17.29 4.72 -11.71
C SER A 7 15.80 4.97 -11.89
N GLN A 8 15.33 4.95 -13.13
CA GLN A 8 13.92 4.84 -13.45
C GLN A 8 13.41 3.55 -12.83
N ILE A 9 12.52 3.66 -11.83
CA ILE A 9 11.66 2.56 -11.40
C ILE A 9 10.78 2.27 -12.62
N SER A 10 10.96 1.11 -13.25
CA SER A 10 10.02 0.66 -14.28
C SER A 10 8.70 0.31 -13.60
N ASP A 11 7.58 0.80 -14.14
CA ASP A 11 6.21 0.46 -13.69
C ASP A 11 5.86 -1.04 -13.81
N GLU A 12 6.80 -1.86 -14.27
CA GLU A 12 6.71 -3.32 -14.30
C GLU A 12 7.21 -3.87 -12.95
N ASP A 13 6.34 -4.63 -12.28
CA ASP A 13 6.59 -5.50 -11.13
C ASP A 13 6.65 -4.87 -9.72
N ILE A 14 5.67 -4.04 -9.36
CA ILE A 14 5.17 -4.06 -7.96
C ILE A 14 4.04 -5.08 -7.92
N PRO A 15 4.30 -6.35 -7.56
CA PRO A 15 3.27 -7.40 -7.64
C PRO A 15 2.20 -7.24 -6.56
N VAL A 16 2.36 -6.33 -5.60
CA VAL A 16 1.41 -6.15 -4.49
C VAL A 16 0.08 -5.63 -5.01
N VAL A 17 -0.98 -6.36 -4.69
CA VAL A 17 -2.36 -6.04 -5.07
C VAL A 17 -3.20 -5.77 -3.84
N ILE A 18 -4.30 -5.04 -4.05
CA ILE A 18 -5.39 -4.99 -3.06
C ILE A 18 -6.15 -6.31 -3.14
N ASN A 19 -6.22 -7.05 -2.03
CA ASN A 19 -6.99 -8.29 -1.94
C ASN A 19 -8.43 -8.01 -1.51
N GLU A 20 -8.61 -7.27 -0.42
CA GLU A 20 -9.91 -6.96 0.16
C GLU A 20 -9.93 -5.53 0.74
N ILE A 21 -11.11 -4.92 0.77
CA ILE A 21 -11.35 -3.61 1.38
C ILE A 21 -12.66 -3.63 2.17
N LEU A 22 -12.68 -2.88 3.27
CA LEU A 22 -13.90 -2.52 3.99
C LEU A 22 -13.92 -0.99 4.19
N PRO A 23 -14.45 -0.22 3.22
CA PRO A 23 -14.39 1.25 3.24
C PRO A 23 -15.57 1.91 3.97
N ASN A 24 -16.56 1.15 4.45
CA ASN A 24 -17.70 1.70 5.20
C ASN A 24 -18.26 0.63 6.14
N PRO A 25 -17.55 0.35 7.25
CA PRO A 25 -17.93 -0.68 8.19
C PRO A 25 -19.17 -0.28 9.02
N SER A 26 -19.80 -1.25 9.69
CA SER A 26 -20.83 -0.95 10.67
C SER A 26 -20.28 -0.13 11.85
N PRO A 27 -21.13 0.61 12.60
CA PRO A 27 -20.67 1.41 13.73
C PRO A 27 -19.82 0.61 14.72
N ASN A 28 -18.71 1.21 15.18
CA ASN A 28 -17.67 0.62 16.04
C ASN A 28 -16.67 -0.33 15.37
N ASN A 29 -16.81 -0.61 14.08
CA ASN A 29 -15.78 -1.30 13.31
C ASN A 29 -14.91 -0.27 12.58
N LYS A 30 -13.67 -0.67 12.27
CA LYS A 30 -12.73 0.16 11.53
C LYS A 30 -12.74 -0.20 10.07
N GLU A 31 -12.41 0.79 9.25
CA GLU A 31 -12.07 0.56 7.86
C GLU A 31 -10.74 -0.15 7.79
N TRP A 32 -10.59 -0.98 6.77
CA TRP A 32 -9.33 -1.65 6.54
C TRP A 32 -9.14 -1.99 5.06
N VAL A 33 -7.87 -2.17 4.71
CA VAL A 33 -7.40 -2.64 3.42
C VAL A 33 -6.46 -3.79 3.67
N GLU A 34 -6.68 -4.89 2.94
CA GLU A 34 -5.75 -6.01 2.88
C GLU A 34 -4.96 -5.96 1.58
N LEU A 35 -3.64 -6.01 1.71
CA LEU A 35 -2.72 -6.18 0.61
C LEU A 35 -2.29 -7.63 0.51
N TYR A 36 -2.12 -8.10 -0.71
CA TYR A 36 -1.59 -9.43 -1.02
C TYR A 36 -0.36 -9.33 -1.92
N ASN A 37 0.65 -10.12 -1.62
CA ASN A 37 1.82 -10.30 -2.45
C ASN A 37 1.76 -11.64 -3.21
N PRO A 38 1.41 -11.66 -4.51
CA PRO A 38 1.36 -12.87 -5.33
C PRO A 38 2.72 -13.39 -5.76
N SER A 39 3.82 -12.68 -5.46
CA SER A 39 5.17 -13.09 -5.85
C SER A 39 5.79 -14.08 -4.85
N ASP A 40 6.86 -14.73 -5.29
CA ASP A 40 7.69 -15.61 -4.49
C ASP A 40 8.79 -14.88 -3.69
N LYS A 41 8.73 -13.54 -3.63
CA LYS A 41 9.73 -12.68 -2.94
C LYS A 41 9.08 -11.85 -1.85
N THR A 42 9.86 -11.50 -0.82
CA THR A 42 9.45 -10.47 0.14
C THR A 42 9.52 -9.09 -0.49
N ILE A 43 8.53 -8.24 -0.20
CA ILE A 43 8.43 -6.89 -0.73
C ILE A 43 8.47 -5.89 0.41
N ASP A 44 9.27 -4.85 0.21
CA ASP A 44 9.31 -3.68 1.09
C ASP A 44 8.22 -2.68 0.67
N LEU A 45 7.30 -2.41 1.59
CA LEU A 45 6.19 -1.47 1.42
C LEU A 45 6.50 -0.10 2.05
N SER A 46 7.73 0.12 2.52
CA SER A 46 8.12 1.37 3.17
C SER A 46 7.83 2.58 2.29
N GLY A 47 7.01 3.50 2.79
CA GLY A 47 6.66 4.74 2.08
C GLY A 47 5.63 4.57 0.97
N PHE A 48 5.07 3.38 0.79
CA PHE A 48 3.91 3.19 -0.08
C PHE A 48 2.74 3.99 0.49
N ILE A 49 1.83 4.39 -0.41
CA ILE A 49 0.73 5.28 -0.08
C ILE A 49 -0.58 4.54 -0.35
N ILE A 50 -1.47 4.51 0.64
CA ILE A 50 -2.86 4.09 0.50
C ILE A 50 -3.72 5.34 0.45
N ASP A 51 -4.43 5.52 -0.65
CA ASP A 51 -5.23 6.70 -0.96
C ASP A 51 -6.48 6.31 -1.75
N ASP A 52 -7.57 7.05 -1.57
CA ASP A 52 -8.83 6.87 -2.30
C ASP A 52 -8.94 7.82 -3.49
N ILE A 53 -8.43 9.05 -3.36
CA ILE A 53 -8.46 10.08 -4.39
C ILE A 53 -7.10 10.76 -4.48
N LEU A 54 -6.34 10.40 -5.51
CA LEU A 54 -5.00 10.95 -5.75
C LEU A 54 -4.99 12.49 -5.75
N GLY A 55 -4.32 13.07 -4.76
CA GLY A 55 -4.07 14.51 -4.64
C GLY A 55 -5.28 15.33 -4.23
N SER A 56 -6.34 14.70 -3.71
CA SER A 56 -7.54 15.34 -3.17
C SER A 56 -7.99 14.56 -1.93
N GLY A 57 -9.15 14.87 -1.36
CA GLY A 57 -9.71 14.11 -0.24
C GLY A 57 -8.94 14.30 1.07
N ALA A 58 -8.92 13.25 1.90
CA ALA A 58 -8.17 13.24 3.16
C ALA A 58 -6.66 13.08 2.92
N SER A 59 -5.85 13.28 3.99
CA SER A 59 -4.43 12.96 3.88
C SER A 59 -4.25 11.45 3.70
N PRO A 60 -3.45 11.02 2.70
CA PRO A 60 -3.30 9.61 2.42
C PRO A 60 -2.51 8.93 3.55
N TYR A 61 -2.70 7.63 3.69
CA TYR A 61 -1.97 6.84 4.65
C TYR A 61 -0.62 6.41 4.07
N VAL A 62 0.47 6.88 4.68
CA VAL A 62 1.83 6.47 4.33
C VAL A 62 2.20 5.24 5.16
N ILE A 63 2.51 4.14 4.49
CA ILE A 63 2.95 2.91 5.14
C ILE A 63 4.29 3.16 5.85
N PRO A 64 4.40 2.83 7.16
CA PRO A 64 5.63 3.05 7.93
C PRO A 64 6.86 2.38 7.33
N THR A 65 8.04 2.94 7.61
CA THR A 65 9.30 2.31 7.22
C THR A 65 9.49 0.96 7.90
N ASN A 66 10.24 0.07 7.25
CA ASN A 66 10.44 -1.33 7.66
C ASN A 66 9.15 -2.16 7.67
N THR A 67 8.22 -1.86 6.77
CA THR A 67 7.02 -2.69 6.56
C THR A 67 7.26 -3.64 5.40
N PHE A 68 7.17 -4.94 5.67
CA PHE A 68 7.41 -5.98 4.66
C PHE A 68 6.23 -6.91 4.53
N ILE A 69 5.94 -7.34 3.30
CA ILE A 69 5.02 -8.42 3.00
C ILE A 69 5.81 -9.60 2.42
N GLY A 70 5.77 -10.75 3.08
CA GLY A 70 6.46 -11.96 2.63
C GLY A 70 5.91 -12.50 1.32
N ALA A 71 6.62 -13.45 0.70
CA ALA A 71 6.13 -14.19 -0.45
C ALA A 71 4.75 -14.83 -0.18
N TYR A 72 3.80 -14.65 -1.08
CA TYR A 72 2.41 -15.13 -0.92
C TYR A 72 1.72 -14.62 0.36
N GLY A 73 2.25 -13.55 0.96
CA GLY A 73 1.80 -13.01 2.23
C GLY A 73 0.64 -12.03 2.09
N TYR A 74 -0.05 -11.81 3.20
CA TYR A 74 -1.13 -10.84 3.36
C TYR A 74 -0.76 -9.84 4.45
N LEU A 75 -1.19 -8.59 4.30
CA LEU A 75 -1.00 -7.55 5.31
C LEU A 75 -2.23 -6.64 5.37
N VAL A 76 -2.79 -6.48 6.58
CA VAL A 76 -3.97 -5.66 6.84
C VAL A 76 -3.58 -4.33 7.48
N PHE A 77 -4.12 -3.24 6.95
CA PHE A 77 -4.05 -1.91 7.54
C PHE A 77 -5.43 -1.50 8.01
N GLU A 78 -5.55 -1.10 9.28
CA GLU A 78 -6.78 -0.54 9.86
C GLU A 78 -6.67 0.98 9.99
N PHE A 79 -7.77 1.67 9.70
CA PHE A 79 -7.83 3.12 9.74
C PHE A 79 -8.79 3.56 10.86
N ASN A 80 -8.34 4.52 11.67
CA ASN A 80 -9.17 5.11 12.73
C ASN A 80 -10.11 6.21 12.19
N SER A 81 -9.98 6.54 10.91
CA SER A 81 -10.69 7.59 10.18
C SER A 81 -11.25 7.01 8.89
N VAL A 82 -12.28 7.65 8.36
CA VAL A 82 -12.94 7.27 7.10
C VAL A 82 -12.07 7.62 5.89
N PHE A 83 -11.96 6.73 4.91
CA PHE A 83 -11.52 7.00 3.53
C PHE A 83 -12.52 8.00 2.91
N ASN A 84 -12.06 9.20 2.53
CA ASN A 84 -12.91 10.28 2.01
C ASN A 84 -12.82 10.44 0.49
#